data_AF-A0A2D3VMV6-F1
#
_entry.id   AF-A0A2D3VMV6-F1
#
_cell.length_a   1.000
_cell.length_b   1.000
_cell.length_c   1.000
_cell.angle_alpha   90.00
_cell.angle_beta   90.00
_cell.angle_gamma   90.00
#
_symmetry.space_group_name_H-M   'P 1'
#
loop_
_entity.id
_entity.type
_entity.pdbx_description
1 polymer ?
#
loop_
_entity_poly.entity_id
_entity_poly.type
_entity_poly.pdbx_seq_one_letter_code
_entity_poly.pdbx_strand_id
1 'polypeptide(L)'
;MVTINTTVLQLSQVVVKKTGQTKSYDANGNEVTDGSLKDDGYYQKGLTQSYTRASDTVTDELTGLMWQDDAAAASTAKQWLTTDNYNTCSNDTSSPACYDTSGDTAATYCSELTLGGYTDWRLPTSIELEGILDYGKVNPAIDTTYFNNVSSSSYWSSTTGEGFKDGAWAVGFNGAYVEYGGKDANGYVRCARVGE
;
A
#
# COMPACT_ATOMS: atom_id res chain seq x y z
N MET A 1 15.31 19.36 42.82
CA MET A 1 14.45 18.19 42.60
C MET A 1 13.91 18.34 41.18
N VAL A 2 14.50 17.66 40.21
CA VAL A 2 14.16 17.79 38.78
C VAL A 2 13.07 16.76 38.48
N THR A 3 11.89 17.24 38.15
CA THR A 3 10.77 16.39 37.72
C THR A 3 11.02 16.01 36.27
N ILE A 4 11.39 14.74 36.03
CA ILE A 4 11.48 14.20 34.68
C ILE A 4 10.05 13.85 34.26
N ASN A 5 9.47 14.63 33.34
CA ASN A 5 8.24 14.24 32.65
C ASN A 5 8.59 13.07 31.72
N THR A 6 8.35 11.84 32.19
CA THR A 6 8.43 10.66 31.36
C THR A 6 7.16 10.61 30.52
N THR A 7 7.20 11.15 29.31
CA THR A 7 6.18 10.88 28.29
C THR A 7 6.29 9.39 27.99
N VAL A 8 5.33 8.60 28.48
CA VAL A 8 5.20 7.20 28.06
C VAL A 8 4.84 7.25 26.58
N LEU A 9 5.78 6.87 25.71
CA LEU A 9 5.48 6.51 24.33
C LEU A 9 4.46 5.36 24.41
N GLN A 10 3.20 5.70 24.23
CA GLN A 10 2.14 4.72 24.10
C GLN A 10 2.50 3.88 22.88
N LEU A 11 2.81 2.60 23.09
CA LEU A 11 3.00 1.66 21.98
C LEU A 11 1.76 1.78 21.10
N SER A 12 1.95 2.16 19.82
CA SER A 12 0.82 2.16 18.89
C SER A 12 0.24 0.76 18.92
N GLN A 13 -1.06 0.66 19.25
CA GLN A 13 -1.75 -0.60 19.12
C GLN A 13 -1.58 -1.07 17.67
N VAL A 14 -1.40 -2.38 17.47
CA VAL A 14 -1.45 -2.96 16.14
C VAL A 14 -2.81 -2.59 15.52
N VAL A 15 -2.79 -1.73 14.51
CA VAL A 15 -3.98 -1.27 13.81
C VAL A 15 -4.44 -2.38 12.87
N VAL A 16 -5.35 -3.22 13.35
CA VAL A 16 -6.06 -4.18 12.50
C VAL A 16 -7.33 -3.51 12.00
N LYS A 17 -7.42 -3.28 10.68
CA LYS A 17 -8.60 -2.71 10.05
C LYS A 17 -9.60 -3.80 9.68
N LYS A 18 -10.87 -3.43 9.56
CA LYS A 18 -11.90 -4.29 8.94
C LYS A 18 -11.56 -4.52 7.47
N THR A 19 -12.02 -5.65 6.94
CA THR A 19 -11.83 -6.03 5.54
C THR A 19 -12.62 -5.16 4.57
N GLY A 20 -13.67 -4.47 5.04
CA GLY A 20 -14.60 -3.70 4.21
C GLY A 20 -15.81 -4.50 3.74
N GLN A 21 -15.78 -5.82 3.88
CA GLN A 21 -16.98 -6.65 3.71
C GLN A 21 -17.97 -6.37 4.84
N THR A 22 -19.26 -6.24 4.50
CA THR A 22 -20.34 -5.89 5.45
C THR A 22 -21.46 -6.91 5.51
N LYS A 23 -21.39 -7.96 4.68
CA LYS A 23 -22.46 -8.95 4.47
C LYS A 23 -21.88 -10.35 4.34
N SER A 24 -22.64 -11.35 4.81
CA SER A 24 -22.35 -12.77 4.66
C SER A 24 -23.24 -13.37 3.57
N TYR A 25 -22.74 -14.37 2.83
CA TYR A 25 -23.50 -14.98 1.71
C TYR A 25 -23.50 -16.52 1.76
N ASP A 26 -24.65 -17.13 1.48
CA ASP A 26 -24.77 -18.58 1.34
C ASP A 26 -24.17 -19.09 0.00
N ALA A 27 -24.18 -20.42 -0.20
CA ALA A 27 -23.64 -21.04 -1.41
C ALA A 27 -24.38 -20.65 -2.72
N ASN A 28 -25.58 -20.06 -2.60
CA ASN A 28 -26.36 -19.55 -3.73
C ASN A 28 -26.20 -18.04 -3.92
N GLY A 29 -25.39 -17.37 -3.09
CA GLY A 29 -25.18 -15.93 -3.12
C GLY A 29 -26.27 -15.10 -2.42
N ASN A 30 -27.15 -15.72 -1.61
CA ASN A 30 -28.12 -14.96 -0.83
C ASN A 30 -27.49 -14.41 0.45
N GLU A 31 -27.85 -13.18 0.82
CA GLU A 31 -27.38 -12.57 2.07
C GLU A 31 -27.92 -13.34 3.29
N VAL A 32 -27.04 -13.66 4.23
CA VAL A 32 -27.36 -14.35 5.48
C VAL A 32 -27.14 -13.40 6.65
N THR A 33 -28.21 -13.14 7.42
CA THR A 33 -28.20 -12.16 8.52
C THR A 33 -28.51 -12.79 9.89
N ASP A 34 -28.85 -14.08 9.94
CA ASP A 34 -29.19 -14.81 11.17
C ASP A 34 -27.97 -15.18 12.04
N GLY A 35 -26.76 -14.83 11.58
CA GLY A 35 -25.51 -15.14 12.23
C GLY A 35 -25.11 -16.62 12.16
N SER A 36 -25.73 -17.42 11.29
CA SER A 36 -25.31 -18.81 11.04
C SER A 36 -23.95 -18.91 10.36
N LEU A 37 -23.60 -17.92 9.52
CA LEU A 37 -22.28 -17.80 8.90
C LEU A 37 -21.35 -16.96 9.78
N LYS A 38 -20.10 -17.44 9.92
CA LYS A 38 -19.04 -16.85 10.75
C LYS A 38 -17.88 -16.39 9.89
N ASP A 39 -18.18 -15.61 8.86
CA ASP A 39 -17.22 -14.93 8.00
C ASP A 39 -16.95 -13.50 8.51
N ASP A 40 -16.16 -12.73 7.78
CA ASP A 40 -15.83 -11.33 8.10
C ASP A 40 -17.03 -10.39 7.94
N GLY A 41 -17.98 -10.70 7.06
CA GLY A 41 -19.30 -10.09 7.00
C GLY A 41 -20.03 -10.11 8.35
N TYR A 42 -20.00 -11.25 9.05
CA TYR A 42 -20.53 -11.39 10.42
C TYR A 42 -19.62 -10.76 11.47
N TYR A 43 -18.32 -11.06 11.41
CA TYR A 43 -17.41 -10.75 12.50
C TYR A 43 -17.11 -9.26 12.66
N GLN A 44 -17.00 -8.52 11.54
CA GLN A 44 -16.73 -7.07 11.52
C GLN A 44 -15.58 -6.67 12.48
N LYS A 45 -14.54 -7.50 12.61
CA LYS A 45 -13.44 -7.27 13.57
C LYS A 45 -12.42 -6.29 12.99
N GLY A 46 -11.85 -5.48 13.87
CA GLY A 46 -10.92 -4.41 13.52
C GLY A 46 -11.58 -3.05 13.50
N LEU A 47 -10.79 -2.03 13.17
CA LEU A 47 -11.23 -0.65 13.05
C LEU A 47 -11.79 -0.39 11.65
N THR A 48 -12.90 0.32 11.56
CA THR A 48 -13.41 0.79 10.26
C THR A 48 -12.36 1.72 9.65
N GLN A 49 -12.03 1.52 8.37
CA GLN A 49 -11.11 2.40 7.65
C GLN A 49 -11.59 3.85 7.76
N SER A 50 -10.66 4.78 7.99
CA SER A 50 -10.97 6.18 8.23
C SER A 50 -9.98 7.04 7.48
N TYR A 51 -10.49 7.83 6.53
CA TYR A 51 -9.67 8.66 5.66
C TYR A 51 -10.15 10.11 5.66
N THR A 52 -9.22 11.02 5.44
CA THR A 52 -9.49 12.43 5.10
C THR A 52 -8.84 12.76 3.78
N ARG A 53 -9.58 13.42 2.87
CA ARG A 53 -9.02 13.88 1.59
C ARG A 53 -8.68 15.37 1.66
N ALA A 54 -7.51 15.75 1.14
CA ALA A 54 -7.09 17.13 0.94
C ALA A 54 -6.53 17.33 -0.48
N SER A 55 -7.41 17.73 -1.42
CA SER A 55 -7.08 17.90 -2.85
C SER A 55 -6.49 16.63 -3.46
N ASP A 56 -5.15 16.55 -3.51
CA ASP A 56 -4.36 15.52 -4.17
C ASP A 56 -3.72 14.54 -3.17
N THR A 57 -4.08 14.62 -1.90
CA THR A 57 -3.61 13.69 -0.87
C THR A 57 -4.77 13.07 -0.08
N VAL A 58 -4.53 11.88 0.47
CA VAL A 58 -5.45 11.16 1.35
C VAL A 58 -4.72 10.77 2.63
N THR A 59 -5.18 11.22 3.78
CA THR A 59 -4.66 10.82 5.09
C THR A 59 -5.45 9.62 5.61
N ASP A 60 -4.76 8.59 6.07
CA ASP A 60 -5.29 7.47 6.83
C ASP A 60 -5.22 7.78 8.32
N GLU A 61 -6.37 8.12 8.90
CA GLU A 61 -6.51 8.58 10.29
C GLU A 61 -6.18 7.49 11.32
N LEU A 62 -6.08 6.23 10.91
CA LEU A 62 -5.76 5.13 11.81
C LEU A 62 -4.25 4.88 11.92
N THR A 63 -3.52 5.03 10.81
CA THR A 63 -2.07 4.76 10.76
C THR A 63 -1.25 6.03 10.82
N GLY A 64 -1.87 7.18 10.57
CA GLY A 64 -1.17 8.45 10.37
C GLY A 64 -0.43 8.51 9.05
N LEU A 65 -0.62 7.58 8.11
CA LEU A 65 0.01 7.66 6.79
C LEU A 65 -0.75 8.63 5.90
N MET A 66 -0.02 9.35 5.07
CA MET A 66 -0.59 10.19 4.00
C MET A 66 -0.18 9.63 2.65
N TRP A 67 -1.15 9.57 1.74
CA TRP A 67 -1.04 8.94 0.44
C TRP A 67 -1.12 9.98 -0.68
N GLN A 68 -0.27 9.81 -1.68
CA GLN A 68 -0.40 10.49 -2.97
C GLN A 68 -1.73 10.06 -3.60
N ASP A 69 -2.52 11.01 -4.10
CA ASP A 69 -3.72 10.74 -4.90
C ASP A 69 -4.02 11.88 -5.89
N ASP A 70 -3.00 12.41 -6.55
CA ASP A 70 -3.13 13.21 -7.78
C ASP A 70 -3.26 12.29 -9.01
N ALA A 71 -3.51 12.85 -10.19
CA ALA A 71 -3.68 12.08 -11.44
C ALA A 71 -2.49 11.16 -11.77
N ALA A 72 -1.27 11.50 -11.33
CA ALA A 72 -0.10 10.67 -11.54
C ALA A 72 -0.21 9.32 -10.79
N ALA A 73 -0.91 9.25 -9.66
CA ALA A 73 -1.13 8.01 -8.91
C ALA A 73 -1.95 6.96 -9.69
N ALA A 74 -2.75 7.38 -10.69
CA ALA A 74 -3.53 6.49 -11.54
C ALA A 74 -2.82 6.07 -12.84
N SER A 75 -1.67 6.70 -13.16
CA SER A 75 -1.10 6.64 -14.52
C SER A 75 0.41 6.42 -14.56
N THR A 76 1.14 6.72 -13.48
CA THR A 76 2.59 6.53 -13.41
C THR A 76 2.92 5.08 -13.17
N ALA A 77 3.64 4.49 -14.11
CA ALA A 77 4.27 3.18 -13.97
C ALA A 77 5.80 3.32 -14.09
N LYS A 78 6.52 2.63 -13.23
CA LYS A 78 8.00 2.62 -13.18
C LYS A 78 8.49 1.21 -12.91
N GLN A 79 9.73 0.94 -13.31
CA GLN A 79 10.45 -0.25 -12.87
C GLN A 79 10.88 -0.10 -11.40
N TRP A 80 11.14 -1.21 -10.74
CA TRP A 80 11.64 -1.22 -9.37
C TRP A 80 13.16 -1.01 -9.34
N LEU A 81 13.89 -1.67 -10.24
CA LEU A 81 15.30 -1.40 -10.56
C LEU A 81 15.40 -0.88 -11.99
N THR A 82 16.45 -0.12 -12.28
CA THR A 82 16.86 0.08 -13.68
C THR A 82 17.20 -1.27 -14.32
N THR A 83 17.05 -1.37 -15.64
CA THR A 83 17.42 -2.58 -16.40
C THR A 83 18.85 -3.07 -16.09
N ASP A 84 19.81 -2.15 -15.94
CA ASP A 84 21.21 -2.51 -15.65
C ASP A 84 21.37 -3.11 -14.25
N ASN A 85 20.73 -2.51 -13.25
CA ASN A 85 20.75 -3.03 -11.88
C ASN A 85 20.00 -4.37 -11.77
N TYR A 86 18.87 -4.51 -12.46
CA TYR A 86 18.15 -5.77 -12.55
C TYR A 86 19.00 -6.87 -13.19
N ASN A 87 19.60 -6.63 -14.36
CA ASN A 87 20.43 -7.62 -15.04
C ASN A 87 21.62 -8.04 -14.18
N THR A 88 22.24 -7.09 -13.47
CA THR A 88 23.33 -7.39 -12.53
C THR A 88 22.82 -8.25 -11.37
N CYS A 89 21.69 -7.91 -10.77
CA CYS A 89 21.08 -8.65 -9.66
C CYS A 89 20.62 -10.07 -10.06
N SER A 90 20.03 -10.22 -11.25
CA SER A 90 19.54 -11.51 -11.75
C SER A 90 20.70 -12.48 -12.04
N ASN A 91 21.85 -11.96 -12.47
CA ASN A 91 23.07 -12.76 -12.63
C ASN A 91 23.79 -13.07 -11.29
N ASP A 92 23.73 -12.15 -10.33
CA ASP A 92 24.30 -12.31 -9.00
C ASP A 92 23.39 -11.69 -7.92
N THR A 93 22.60 -12.53 -7.27
CA THR A 93 21.66 -12.11 -6.22
C THR A 93 22.34 -11.71 -4.90
N SER A 94 23.67 -11.77 -4.83
CA SER A 94 24.46 -11.19 -3.73
C SER A 94 24.96 -9.78 -4.03
N SER A 95 24.82 -9.31 -5.28
CA SER A 95 25.24 -7.98 -5.70
C SER A 95 24.47 -6.86 -4.99
N PRO A 96 25.14 -5.75 -4.62
CA PRO A 96 24.45 -4.56 -4.10
C PRO A 96 23.45 -3.96 -5.09
N ALA A 97 23.58 -4.26 -6.40
CA ALA A 97 22.65 -3.81 -7.44
C ALA A 97 21.20 -4.27 -7.19
N CYS A 98 20.99 -5.37 -6.44
CA CYS A 98 19.66 -5.83 -6.05
C CYS A 98 18.88 -4.84 -5.18
N TYR A 99 19.56 -3.86 -4.59
CA TYR A 99 18.99 -2.86 -3.70
C TYR A 99 19.27 -1.43 -4.14
N ASP A 100 19.99 -1.24 -5.25
CA ASP A 100 20.28 0.08 -5.80
C ASP A 100 19.09 0.57 -6.62
N THR A 101 18.21 1.31 -5.96
CA THR A 101 17.03 1.91 -6.57
C THR A 101 17.31 3.29 -7.19
N SER A 102 18.58 3.69 -7.37
CA SER A 102 18.90 4.96 -8.03
C SER A 102 18.54 4.94 -9.53
N GLY A 103 18.43 6.13 -10.14
CA GLY A 103 18.01 6.28 -11.54
C GLY A 103 16.49 6.33 -11.68
N ASP A 104 15.97 5.99 -12.86
CA ASP A 104 14.54 6.07 -13.15
C ASP A 104 13.77 4.86 -12.58
N THR A 105 13.47 4.89 -11.28
CA THR A 105 12.78 3.82 -10.56
C THR A 105 11.54 4.34 -9.82
N ALA A 106 10.68 3.41 -9.38
CA ALA A 106 9.54 3.71 -8.52
C ALA A 106 9.94 4.40 -7.20
N ALA A 107 11.08 3.99 -6.61
CA ALA A 107 11.57 4.60 -5.38
C ALA A 107 12.06 6.03 -5.61
N THR A 108 12.83 6.27 -6.68
CA THR A 108 13.31 7.61 -7.04
C THR A 108 12.12 8.53 -7.33
N TYR A 109 11.14 8.08 -8.12
CA TYR A 109 9.92 8.83 -8.40
C TYR A 109 9.26 9.34 -7.13
N CYS A 110 9.10 8.47 -6.11
CA CYS A 110 8.53 8.89 -4.85
C CYS A 110 9.42 9.85 -4.07
N SER A 111 10.73 9.61 -4.01
CA SER A 111 11.65 10.48 -3.26
C SER A 111 11.80 11.88 -3.86
N GLU A 112 11.52 12.05 -5.16
CA GLU A 112 11.56 13.34 -5.86
C GLU A 112 10.19 14.03 -5.92
N LEU A 113 9.13 13.35 -5.50
CA LEU A 113 7.77 13.89 -5.55
C LEU A 113 7.65 15.10 -4.62
N THR A 114 7.13 16.20 -5.16
CA THR A 114 6.66 17.35 -4.38
C THR A 114 5.15 17.47 -4.58
N LEU A 115 4.38 17.20 -3.53
CA LEU A 115 2.92 17.19 -3.60
C LEU A 115 2.30 17.63 -2.27
N GLY A 116 1.24 18.44 -2.33
CA GLY A 116 0.54 18.91 -1.13
C GLY A 116 1.38 19.79 -0.20
N GLY A 117 2.50 20.33 -0.67
CA GLY A 117 3.47 21.07 0.14
C GLY A 117 4.53 20.20 0.83
N TYR A 118 4.54 18.89 0.55
CA TYR A 118 5.45 17.91 1.16
C TYR A 118 6.45 17.34 0.14
N THR A 119 7.64 16.95 0.62
CA THR A 119 8.77 16.45 -0.18
C THR A 119 9.41 15.18 0.40
N ASP A 120 8.85 14.63 1.46
CA ASP A 120 9.31 13.46 2.21
C ASP A 120 8.54 12.18 1.81
N TRP A 121 8.11 12.13 0.56
CA TRP A 121 7.41 11.01 -0.03
C TRP A 121 8.36 9.83 -0.26
N ARG A 122 7.84 8.60 -0.13
CA ARG A 122 8.57 7.37 -0.38
C ARG A 122 7.67 6.30 -0.99
N LEU A 123 8.29 5.27 -1.56
CA LEU A 123 7.59 4.07 -1.95
C LEU A 123 7.12 3.32 -0.68
N PRO A 124 5.80 3.07 -0.52
CA PRO A 124 5.25 2.38 0.64
C PRO A 124 5.73 0.93 0.72
N THR A 125 5.74 0.35 1.92
CA THR A 125 5.94 -1.09 2.10
C THR A 125 4.71 -1.86 1.63
N SER A 126 4.85 -3.18 1.43
CA SER A 126 3.72 -4.03 1.02
C SER A 126 2.58 -3.97 2.05
N ILE A 127 2.91 -4.04 3.34
CA ILE A 127 1.94 -3.99 4.44
C ILE A 127 1.18 -2.66 4.48
N GLU A 128 1.84 -1.55 4.16
CA GLU A 128 1.17 -0.24 4.10
C GLU A 128 0.18 -0.18 2.93
N LEU A 129 0.56 -0.67 1.74
CA LEU A 129 -0.35 -0.74 0.58
C LEU A 129 -1.50 -1.71 0.81
N GLU A 130 -1.25 -2.86 1.42
CA GLU A 130 -2.29 -3.80 1.84
C GLU A 130 -3.27 -3.15 2.82
N GLY A 131 -2.77 -2.24 3.67
CA GLY A 131 -3.56 -1.50 4.66
C GLY A 131 -4.62 -0.57 4.06
N ILE A 132 -4.58 -0.29 2.76
CA ILE A 132 -5.61 0.51 2.05
C ILE A 132 -6.49 -0.34 1.13
N LEU A 133 -6.35 -1.67 1.12
CA LEU A 133 -7.26 -2.55 0.39
C LEU A 133 -8.66 -2.57 1.04
N ASP A 134 -9.69 -2.63 0.20
CA ASP A 134 -11.08 -2.87 0.57
C ASP A 134 -11.56 -4.17 -0.10
N TYR A 135 -11.63 -5.25 0.67
CA TYR A 135 -12.06 -6.58 0.23
C TYR A 135 -13.58 -6.67 -0.01
N GLY A 136 -14.33 -5.61 0.31
CA GLY A 136 -15.73 -5.45 -0.09
C GLY A 136 -15.88 -4.90 -1.52
N LYS A 137 -14.77 -4.55 -2.19
CA LYS A 137 -14.75 -3.93 -3.52
C LYS A 137 -13.85 -4.70 -4.48
N VAL A 138 -14.06 -4.46 -5.76
CA VAL A 138 -13.29 -5.04 -6.86
C VAL A 138 -13.24 -4.01 -8.00
N ASN A 139 -12.10 -3.90 -8.69
CA ASN A 139 -11.92 -3.00 -9.84
C ASN A 139 -12.38 -1.53 -9.64
N PRO A 140 -11.77 -0.74 -8.73
CA PRO A 140 -10.66 -1.10 -7.84
C PRO A 140 -11.11 -1.48 -6.41
N ALA A 141 -10.32 -2.31 -5.74
CA ALA A 141 -10.52 -2.80 -4.38
C ALA A 141 -9.95 -1.82 -3.33
N ILE A 142 -10.48 -0.59 -3.32
CA ILE A 142 -10.10 0.51 -2.41
C ILE A 142 -11.29 1.44 -2.22
N ASP A 143 -11.29 2.27 -1.17
CA ASP A 143 -12.32 3.28 -0.98
C ASP A 143 -12.24 4.46 -1.96
N THR A 144 -12.90 4.32 -3.11
CA THR A 144 -13.00 5.34 -4.16
C THR A 144 -13.78 6.60 -3.77
N THR A 145 -14.37 6.65 -2.57
CA THR A 145 -14.89 7.90 -2.01
C THR A 145 -13.76 8.85 -1.62
N TYR A 146 -12.61 8.29 -1.22
CA TYR A 146 -11.44 9.03 -0.77
C TYR A 146 -10.30 8.96 -1.77
N PHE A 147 -10.08 7.83 -2.44
CA PHE A 147 -9.03 7.62 -3.43
C PHE A 147 -9.60 7.73 -4.84
N ASN A 148 -9.46 8.91 -5.44
CA ASN A 148 -10.06 9.25 -6.73
C ASN A 148 -9.17 8.87 -7.91
N ASN A 149 -7.85 8.77 -7.69
CA ASN A 149 -6.88 8.53 -8.74
C ASN A 149 -6.24 7.15 -8.58
N VAL A 150 -7.00 6.10 -8.90
CA VAL A 150 -6.59 4.70 -8.76
C VAL A 150 -6.74 3.95 -10.09
N SER A 151 -5.70 3.22 -10.49
CA SER A 151 -5.79 2.21 -11.55
C SER A 151 -6.16 0.85 -10.94
N SER A 152 -7.02 0.08 -11.61
CA SER A 152 -7.31 -1.31 -11.24
C SER A 152 -6.16 -2.22 -11.70
N SER A 153 -5.00 -2.08 -11.07
CA SER A 153 -3.75 -2.77 -11.40
C SER A 153 -2.85 -2.88 -10.18
N SER A 154 -1.66 -3.41 -10.39
CA SER A 154 -0.69 -3.69 -9.34
C SER A 154 0.25 -2.52 -9.12
N TYR A 155 0.42 -2.18 -7.84
CA TYR A 155 1.26 -1.08 -7.38
C TYR A 155 2.50 -1.64 -6.69
N TRP A 156 3.67 -1.16 -7.08
CA TRP A 156 4.93 -1.57 -6.46
C TRP A 156 5.00 -1.14 -5.01
N SER A 157 5.53 -2.03 -4.17
CA SER A 157 5.98 -1.69 -2.82
C SER A 157 7.50 -1.60 -2.76
N SER A 158 8.04 -1.01 -1.69
CA SER A 158 9.47 -1.04 -1.35
C SER A 158 9.94 -2.39 -0.78
N THR A 159 9.05 -3.37 -0.62
CA THR A 159 9.39 -4.67 -0.05
C THR A 159 10.02 -5.58 -1.12
N THR A 160 11.32 -5.84 -0.99
CA THR A 160 12.04 -6.81 -1.84
C THR A 160 11.66 -8.27 -1.51
N GLY A 161 11.78 -9.16 -2.49
CA GLY A 161 11.75 -10.60 -2.24
C GLY A 161 13.01 -11.06 -1.50
N GLU A 162 12.85 -11.80 -0.42
CA GLU A 162 14.00 -12.37 0.32
C GLU A 162 14.55 -13.62 -0.37
N GLY A 163 13.66 -14.50 -0.87
CA GLY A 163 14.05 -15.75 -1.54
C GLY A 163 14.69 -15.54 -2.91
N PHE A 164 14.26 -14.51 -3.64
CA PHE A 164 14.77 -14.12 -4.95
C PHE A 164 14.88 -12.58 -4.97
N LYS A 165 16.11 -12.07 -5.02
CA LYS A 165 16.35 -10.62 -4.80
C LYS A 165 16.15 -9.77 -6.05
N ASP A 166 15.99 -10.40 -7.19
CA ASP A 166 15.66 -9.80 -8.48
C ASP A 166 14.16 -9.53 -8.65
N GLY A 167 13.32 -9.91 -7.68
CA GLY A 167 11.92 -9.51 -7.63
C GLY A 167 11.50 -8.82 -6.33
N ALA A 168 10.31 -8.23 -6.37
CA ALA A 168 9.71 -7.45 -5.29
C ALA A 168 8.20 -7.72 -5.18
N TRP A 169 7.62 -7.28 -4.07
CA TRP A 169 6.19 -7.42 -3.80
C TRP A 169 5.40 -6.22 -4.35
N ALA A 170 4.24 -6.50 -4.93
CA ALA A 170 3.26 -5.53 -5.38
C ALA A 170 1.87 -5.85 -4.80
N VAL A 171 1.00 -4.85 -4.76
CA VAL A 171 -0.39 -4.98 -4.30
C VAL A 171 -1.34 -4.68 -5.45
N GLY A 172 -2.19 -5.66 -5.79
CA GLY A 172 -3.15 -5.63 -6.89
C GLY A 172 -4.52 -5.08 -6.47
N PHE A 173 -4.89 -3.91 -7.00
CA PHE A 173 -6.18 -3.28 -6.71
C PHE A 173 -7.32 -3.78 -7.61
N ASN A 174 -7.07 -4.60 -8.63
CA ASN A 174 -8.15 -5.24 -9.39
C ASN A 174 -8.91 -6.29 -8.58
N GLY A 175 -8.30 -6.90 -7.55
CA GLY A 175 -8.94 -7.97 -6.77
C GLY A 175 -8.47 -8.13 -5.32
N ALA A 176 -7.80 -7.12 -4.75
CA ALA A 176 -7.25 -7.15 -3.39
C ALA A 176 -6.34 -8.36 -3.12
N TYR A 177 -5.18 -8.39 -3.77
CA TYR A 177 -4.17 -9.44 -3.57
C TYR A 177 -2.75 -8.87 -3.51
N VAL A 178 -1.84 -9.68 -2.99
CA VAL A 178 -0.40 -9.41 -2.99
C VAL A 178 0.26 -10.34 -4.00
N GLU A 179 1.16 -9.82 -4.81
CA GLU A 179 1.88 -10.60 -5.80
C GLU A 179 3.38 -10.31 -5.80
N TYR A 180 4.12 -11.17 -6.49
CA TYR A 180 5.55 -11.10 -6.64
C TYR A 180 5.90 -10.94 -8.12
N GLY A 181 6.75 -9.98 -8.46
CA GLY A 181 7.16 -9.72 -9.84
C GLY A 181 8.63 -9.36 -9.96
N GLY A 182 9.18 -9.54 -11.17
CA GLY A 182 10.54 -9.12 -11.51
C GLY A 182 10.71 -7.60 -11.41
N LYS A 183 11.84 -7.16 -10.86
CA LYS A 183 12.12 -5.74 -10.61
C LYS A 183 12.34 -4.91 -11.89
N ASP A 184 12.44 -5.55 -13.06
CA ASP A 184 12.46 -4.93 -14.39
C ASP A 184 11.08 -4.66 -14.98
N ALA A 185 10.00 -5.19 -14.40
CA ALA A 185 8.66 -4.94 -14.88
C ALA A 185 8.16 -3.54 -14.47
N ASN A 186 7.42 -2.88 -15.36
CA ASN A 186 6.71 -1.66 -15.01
C ASN A 186 5.51 -2.00 -14.12
N GLY A 187 5.43 -1.35 -12.96
CA GLY A 187 4.28 -1.41 -12.05
C GLY A 187 3.85 -0.01 -11.66
N TYR A 188 2.59 0.15 -11.30
CA TYR A 188 2.07 1.46 -10.90
C TYR A 188 2.72 1.93 -9.60
N VAL A 189 2.79 3.25 -9.43
CA VAL A 189 3.41 3.84 -8.25
C VAL A 189 2.43 4.76 -7.54
N ARG A 190 2.29 4.55 -6.22
CA ARG A 190 1.59 5.45 -5.31
C ARG A 190 2.49 5.68 -4.13
N CYS A 191 2.88 6.92 -3.91
CA CYS A 191 3.78 7.28 -2.84
C CYS A 191 3.03 7.46 -1.52
N ALA A 192 3.73 7.20 -0.41
CA ALA A 192 3.25 7.44 0.94
C ALA A 192 4.28 8.23 1.74
N ARG A 193 3.83 8.92 2.77
CA ARG A 193 4.65 9.59 3.77
C ARG A 193 4.03 9.41 5.16
N VAL A 194 4.80 9.71 6.19
CA VAL A 194 4.23 9.86 7.54
C VAL A 194 3.47 11.19 7.57
N GLY A 195 2.18 11.13 7.89
CA GLY A 195 1.33 12.28 8.13
C GLY A 195 1.56 12.89 9.51
N GLU A 196 1.05 14.11 9.70
CA GLU A 196 1.12 14.85 10.97
C GLU A 196 -0.11 14.60 11.85
#